data_AF-A0A6J2Y877-F1
#
_entry.id   AF-A0A6J2Y877-F1
#
_cell.length_a   1.000
_cell.length_b   1.000
_cell.length_c   1.000
_cell.angle_alpha   90.00
_cell.angle_beta   90.00
_cell.angle_gamma   90.00
#
_symmetry.space_group_name_H-M   'P 1'
#
loop_
_entity.id
_entity.type
_entity.pdbx_description
1 polymer ?
#
loop_
_entity_poly.entity_id
_entity_poly.type
_entity_poly.pdbx_seq_one_letter_code
_entity_poly.pdbx_strand_id
1 'polypeptide(L)'
;MDEISMVSYQMLCMIDARLRQLKNHEDEFFGGINVLLFGDLLQLPPIKRSGAPVFKQPDHLQPATHLWRLFTLCELTENMRQQGDHTFIEILNALRIGELTANHFSILMQRVIQNPSDEFATDKALRVYTTNQQVNNHNAAVLNLFRNKGSRIYTIKAQDQLIDATRNTDTLNLANIIPTDINKTGGLPSVLEIFVGAKLMLRSNIDVTKGLILNSPRTL
;
A
#
# COMPACT_ATOMS: atom_id res chain seq x y z
N MET A 1 15.02 5.10 0.76
CA MET A 1 13.55 5.13 0.71
C MET A 1 13.12 4.28 -0.46
N ASP A 2 12.19 3.35 -0.25
CA ASP A 2 11.65 2.49 -1.30
C ASP A 2 10.28 3.01 -1.76
N GLU A 3 9.85 2.61 -2.96
CA GLU A 3 8.61 3.03 -3.63
C GLU A 3 8.42 4.57 -3.70
N ILE A 4 9.47 5.26 -4.14
CA ILE A 4 9.50 6.73 -4.23
C ILE A 4 8.42 7.33 -5.15
N SER A 5 7.88 6.55 -6.08
CA SER A 5 6.79 6.97 -6.99
C SER A 5 5.51 7.34 -6.25
N MET A 6 5.26 6.74 -5.08
CA MET A 6 4.10 7.05 -4.23
C MET A 6 4.34 8.21 -3.26
N VAL A 7 5.56 8.72 -3.16
CA VAL A 7 5.91 9.85 -2.29
C VAL A 7 5.65 11.16 -3.04
N SER A 8 4.99 12.11 -2.40
CA SER A 8 4.77 13.42 -3.01
C SER A 8 5.99 14.34 -2.85
N TYR A 9 6.10 15.33 -3.72
CA TYR A 9 7.14 16.37 -3.60
C TYR A 9 7.09 17.06 -2.23
N GLN A 10 5.89 17.37 -1.73
CA GLN A 10 5.69 17.95 -0.41
C GLN A 10 6.20 17.05 0.71
N MET A 11 5.98 15.74 0.61
CA MET A 11 6.51 14.78 1.58
C MET A 11 8.03 14.72 1.55
N LEU A 12 8.66 14.80 0.38
CA LEU A 12 10.12 14.90 0.28
C LEU A 12 10.65 16.16 0.97
N CYS A 13 9.99 17.32 0.80
CA CYS A 13 10.33 18.55 1.52
C CYS A 13 10.18 18.41 3.04
N MET A 14 9.09 17.77 3.51
CA MET A 14 8.91 17.53 4.94
C MET A 14 10.00 16.61 5.50
N ILE A 15 10.40 15.58 4.75
CA ILE A 15 11.50 14.68 5.15
C ILE A 15 12.81 15.46 5.27
N ASP A 16 13.17 16.26 4.26
CA ASP A 16 14.35 17.15 4.30
C ASP A 16 14.33 18.06 5.54
N ALA A 17 13.24 18.81 5.74
CA ALA A 17 13.09 19.72 6.87
C ALA A 17 13.21 19.02 8.22
N ARG A 18 12.60 17.84 8.38
CA ARG A 18 12.69 17.06 9.63
C ARG A 18 14.09 16.50 9.86
N LEU A 19 14.79 16.07 8.81
CA LEU A 19 16.15 15.57 8.96
C LEU A 19 17.12 16.67 9.36
N ARG A 20 17.01 17.86 8.77
CA ARG A 20 17.79 19.04 9.16
C ARG A 20 17.62 19.38 10.65
N GLN A 21 16.37 19.44 11.10
CA GLN A 21 16.03 19.69 12.51
C GLN A 21 16.57 18.61 13.45
N LEU A 22 16.44 17.33 13.09
CA LEU A 22 16.85 16.23 13.96
C LEU A 22 18.38 16.01 13.98
N LYS A 23 19.08 16.44 12.92
CA LYS A 23 20.54 16.35 12.81
C LYS A 23 21.28 17.61 13.25
N ASN A 24 20.56 18.68 13.58
CA ASN A 24 21.12 20.00 13.89
C ASN A 24 22.03 20.53 12.76
N HIS A 25 21.70 20.23 11.51
CA HIS A 25 22.39 20.70 10.31
C HIS A 25 21.37 21.41 9.41
N GLU A 26 20.98 22.63 9.79
CA GLU A 26 19.92 23.38 9.09
C GLU A 26 20.33 23.83 7.69
N ASP A 27 21.62 24.05 7.48
CA ASP A 27 22.19 24.53 6.22
C ASP A 27 22.48 23.41 5.20
N GLU A 28 22.42 22.14 5.62
CA GLU A 28 22.71 20.98 4.76
C GLU A 28 21.44 20.26 4.31
N PHE A 29 21.33 19.96 3.01
CA PHE A 29 20.23 19.14 2.51
C PHE A 29 20.18 17.78 3.21
N PHE A 30 18.98 17.37 3.58
CA PHE A 30 18.67 16.16 4.34
C PHE A 30 19.45 16.03 5.66
N GLY A 31 19.92 17.15 6.23
CA GLY A 31 20.72 17.15 7.45
C GLY A 31 22.10 16.49 7.29
N GLY A 32 22.66 16.51 6.08
CA GLY A 32 24.00 16.00 5.78
C GLY A 32 24.11 14.49 5.59
N ILE A 33 22.98 13.78 5.49
CA ILE A 33 22.99 12.33 5.28
C ILE A 33 22.92 11.96 3.79
N ASN A 34 23.51 10.83 3.45
CA ASN A 34 23.34 10.23 2.12
C ASN A 34 21.94 9.63 2.00
N VAL A 35 21.18 10.07 0.99
CA VAL A 35 19.82 9.59 0.73
C VAL A 35 19.82 8.77 -0.55
N LEU A 36 19.46 7.49 -0.43
CA LEU A 36 19.20 6.62 -1.58
C LEU A 36 17.70 6.43 -1.76
N LEU A 37 17.21 6.64 -2.99
CA LEU A 37 15.82 6.50 -3.37
C LEU A 37 15.67 5.35 -4.36
N PHE A 38 14.69 4.49 -4.14
CA PHE A 38 14.36 3.35 -4.99
C PHE A 38 12.89 3.43 -5.37
N GLY A 39 12.57 2.97 -6.59
CA GLY A 39 11.20 2.87 -7.08
C GLY A 39 11.12 3.08 -8.59
N ASP A 40 9.93 2.91 -9.13
CA ASP A 40 9.64 3.08 -10.55
C ASP A 40 8.60 4.19 -10.74
N LEU A 41 9.00 5.29 -11.36
CA LEU A 41 8.17 6.47 -11.55
C LEU A 41 6.97 6.23 -12.49
N LEU A 42 6.98 5.14 -13.27
CA LEU A 42 5.88 4.74 -14.14
C LEU A 42 4.87 3.80 -13.46
N GLN A 43 5.11 3.42 -12.19
CA GLN A 43 4.12 2.71 -11.38
C GLN A 43 3.09 3.69 -10.78
N LEU A 44 2.49 3.32 -9.64
CA LEU A 44 1.44 4.11 -9.02
C LEU A 44 1.99 5.47 -8.56
N PRO A 45 1.36 6.59 -8.98
CA PRO A 45 1.73 7.91 -8.49
C PRO A 45 1.29 8.10 -7.03
N PRO A 46 1.67 9.22 -6.39
CA PRO A 46 1.15 9.53 -5.07
C PRO A 46 -0.37 9.59 -5.11
N ILE A 47 -1.02 9.15 -4.03
CA ILE A 47 -2.47 9.27 -3.90
C ILE A 47 -2.84 10.74 -4.12
N LYS A 48 -3.90 11.04 -4.89
CA LYS A 48 -4.25 12.42 -5.32
C LYS A 48 -4.27 13.47 -4.21
N ARG A 49 -4.56 13.05 -2.96
CA ARG A 49 -4.57 13.93 -1.78
C ARG A 49 -3.19 14.23 -1.20
N SER A 50 -2.19 13.40 -1.49
CA SER A 50 -0.84 13.48 -0.93
C SER A 50 0.03 14.55 -1.60
N GLY A 51 -0.32 15.02 -2.79
CA GLY A 51 0.37 16.12 -3.47
C GLY A 51 0.83 15.79 -4.89
N ALA A 52 1.80 16.57 -5.39
CA ALA A 52 2.35 16.39 -6.72
C ALA A 52 3.36 15.22 -6.74
N PRO A 53 3.60 14.57 -7.90
CA PRO A 53 4.66 13.58 -8.05
C PRO A 53 6.00 14.11 -7.53
N VAL A 54 6.83 13.23 -6.96
CA VAL A 54 8.10 13.59 -6.31
C VAL A 54 9.06 14.41 -7.19
N PHE A 55 8.97 14.28 -8.50
CA PHE A 55 9.80 14.99 -9.48
C PHE A 55 9.23 16.33 -9.94
N LYS A 56 8.02 16.71 -9.50
CA LYS A 56 7.33 17.94 -9.90
C LYS A 56 7.14 18.88 -8.71
N GLN A 57 7.95 19.93 -8.65
CA GLN A 57 7.77 21.01 -7.67
C GLN A 57 6.48 21.80 -7.95
N PRO A 58 5.57 21.94 -6.97
CA PRO A 58 4.41 22.82 -7.06
C PRO A 58 4.80 24.31 -7.18
N ASP A 59 4.02 25.09 -7.93
CA ASP A 59 4.31 26.51 -8.18
C ASP A 59 4.40 27.36 -6.91
N HIS A 60 3.58 27.09 -5.89
CA HIS A 60 3.60 27.81 -4.62
C HIS A 60 4.86 27.55 -3.77
N LEU A 61 5.68 26.56 -4.12
CA LEU A 61 6.98 26.31 -3.48
C LEU A 61 8.14 26.94 -4.26
N GLN A 62 7.89 27.56 -5.41
CA GLN A 62 8.90 28.33 -6.13
C GLN A 62 9.06 29.71 -5.45
N PRO A 63 10.28 30.28 -5.38
CA PRO A 63 11.51 29.85 -6.05
C PRO A 63 12.45 28.98 -5.19
N ALA A 64 11.93 28.25 -4.19
CA ALA A 64 12.79 27.41 -3.35
C ALA A 64 13.53 26.35 -4.17
N THR A 65 14.67 25.88 -3.66
CA THR A 65 15.50 24.86 -4.31
C THR A 65 14.70 23.61 -4.63
N HIS A 66 14.82 23.14 -5.87
CA HIS A 66 14.11 21.96 -6.33
C HIS A 66 14.76 20.67 -5.83
N LEU A 67 14.34 20.14 -4.68
CA LEU A 67 14.99 19.00 -4.01
C LEU A 67 15.24 17.78 -4.90
N TRP A 68 14.30 17.40 -5.77
CA TRP A 68 14.49 16.27 -6.68
C TRP A 68 15.70 16.41 -7.60
N ARG A 69 16.07 17.64 -7.99
CA ARG A 69 17.20 17.90 -8.90
C ARG A 69 18.56 17.73 -8.21
N LEU A 70 18.58 17.50 -6.90
CA LEU A 70 19.79 17.20 -6.14
C LEU A 70 20.22 15.73 -6.29
N PHE A 71 19.35 14.87 -6.79
CA PHE A 71 19.61 13.44 -6.92
C PHE A 71 20.20 13.07 -8.28
N THR A 72 21.11 12.11 -8.28
CA THR A 72 21.63 11.46 -9.49
C THR A 72 20.78 10.23 -9.81
N LEU A 73 20.30 10.14 -11.04
CA LEU A 73 19.54 8.98 -11.53
C LEU A 73 20.49 7.84 -11.91
N CYS A 74 20.21 6.64 -11.40
CA CYS A 74 20.82 5.39 -11.84
C CYS A 74 19.69 4.42 -12.24
N GLU A 75 19.70 3.95 -13.49
CA GLU A 75 18.69 3.03 -14.00
C GLU A 75 19.18 1.58 -13.93
N LEU A 76 18.34 0.68 -13.43
CA LEU A 76 18.56 -0.76 -13.48
C LEU A 76 17.89 -1.31 -14.74
N THR A 77 18.65 -1.96 -15.62
CA THR A 77 18.17 -2.42 -16.93
C THR A 77 17.85 -3.91 -16.98
N GLU A 78 18.35 -4.69 -16.03
CA GLU A 78 18.14 -6.14 -15.99
C GLU A 78 16.97 -6.50 -15.06
N ASN A 79 15.96 -7.21 -15.62
CA ASN A 79 14.85 -7.73 -14.83
C ASN A 79 15.18 -9.13 -14.28
N MET A 80 15.44 -9.18 -12.97
CA MET A 80 15.74 -10.42 -12.25
C MET A 80 14.49 -11.22 -11.82
N ARG A 81 13.29 -10.63 -11.85
CA ARG A 81 12.07 -11.21 -11.27
C ARG A 81 11.41 -12.22 -12.20
N GLN A 82 11.42 -11.97 -13.51
CA GLN A 82 10.82 -12.83 -14.53
C GLN A 82 11.88 -13.55 -15.39
N GLN A 83 13.07 -13.82 -14.83
CA GLN A 83 14.14 -14.48 -15.58
C GLN A 83 13.67 -15.81 -16.19
N GLY A 84 13.91 -15.95 -17.50
CA GLY A 84 13.55 -17.15 -18.26
C GLY A 84 12.28 -17.04 -19.09
N ASP A 85 11.45 -16.01 -18.90
CA ASP A 85 10.23 -15.79 -19.70
C ASP A 85 10.30 -14.46 -20.48
N HIS A 86 10.96 -14.51 -21.64
CA HIS A 86 11.19 -13.32 -22.47
C HIS A 86 9.88 -12.67 -22.93
N THR A 87 8.92 -13.49 -23.36
CA THR A 87 7.59 -13.04 -23.78
C THR A 87 6.89 -12.27 -22.67
N PHE A 88 6.95 -12.76 -21.43
CA PHE A 88 6.32 -12.07 -20.31
C PHE A 88 7.04 -10.77 -19.95
N ILE A 89 8.38 -10.74 -20.00
CA ILE A 89 9.17 -9.52 -19.80
C ILE A 89 8.79 -8.45 -20.84
N GLU A 90 8.70 -8.82 -22.12
CA GLU A 90 8.30 -7.92 -23.21
C GLU A 90 6.91 -7.31 -22.96
N ILE A 91 5.93 -8.14 -22.60
CA ILE A 91 4.57 -7.68 -22.29
C ILE A 91 4.57 -6.71 -21.11
N LEU A 92 5.30 -7.02 -20.03
CA LEU A 92 5.37 -6.15 -18.85
C LEU A 92 6.05 -4.81 -19.14
N ASN A 93 7.13 -4.81 -19.94
CA ASN A 93 7.82 -3.59 -20.36
C ASN A 93 6.93 -2.73 -21.26
N ALA A 94 6.22 -3.34 -22.21
CA ALA A 94 5.24 -2.64 -23.04
C ALA A 94 4.09 -2.05 -22.20
N LEU A 95 3.59 -2.80 -21.21
CA LEU A 95 2.55 -2.34 -20.29
C LEU A 95 3.03 -1.15 -19.44
N ARG A 96 4.28 -1.17 -18.97
CA ARG A 96 4.90 -0.10 -18.16
C ARG A 96 4.88 1.26 -18.86
N ILE A 97 5.04 1.29 -20.18
CA ILE A 97 5.04 2.52 -20.99
C ILE A 97 3.74 2.76 -21.78
N GLY A 98 2.80 1.81 -21.73
CA GLY A 98 1.50 1.91 -22.40
C GLY A 98 1.49 1.54 -23.89
N GLU A 99 2.48 0.79 -24.37
CA GLU A 99 2.68 0.44 -25.78
C GLU A 99 2.32 -1.03 -26.07
N LEU A 100 1.16 -1.50 -25.59
CA LEU A 100 0.72 -2.87 -25.84
C LEU A 100 0.35 -3.10 -27.32
N THR A 101 0.89 -4.16 -27.91
CA THR A 101 0.54 -4.60 -29.27
C THR A 101 -0.67 -5.54 -29.25
N ALA A 102 -1.27 -5.77 -30.42
CA ALA A 102 -2.34 -6.78 -30.57
C ALA A 102 -1.89 -8.19 -30.19
N ASN A 103 -0.61 -8.51 -30.42
CA ASN A 103 -0.03 -9.79 -30.00
C ASN A 103 0.06 -9.87 -28.48
N HIS A 104 0.54 -8.82 -27.80
CA HIS A 104 0.59 -8.78 -26.33
C HIS A 104 -0.81 -8.98 -25.73
N PHE A 105 -1.82 -8.29 -26.27
CA PHE A 105 -3.19 -8.42 -25.82
C PHE A 105 -3.73 -9.85 -26.00
N SER A 106 -3.44 -10.48 -27.14
CA SER A 106 -3.87 -11.85 -27.43
C SER A 106 -3.31 -12.85 -26.41
N ILE A 107 -2.04 -12.72 -26.02
CA ILE A 107 -1.39 -13.55 -25.00
C ILE A 107 -2.03 -13.33 -23.62
N LEU A 108 -2.31 -12.08 -23.25
CA LEU A 108 -2.99 -11.76 -21.99
C LEU A 108 -4.40 -12.34 -21.93
N MET A 109 -5.14 -12.30 -23.04
CA MET A 109 -6.49 -12.87 -23.11
C MET A 109 -6.52 -14.38 -22.93
N GLN A 110 -5.46 -15.10 -23.32
CA GLN A 110 -5.35 -16.54 -23.05
C GLN A 110 -5.23 -16.87 -21.56
N ARG A 111 -4.87 -15.89 -20.72
CA ARG A 111 -4.76 -16.06 -19.26
C ARG A 111 -6.05 -15.74 -18.52
N VAL A 112 -7.13 -15.37 -19.21
CA VAL A 112 -8.42 -15.09 -18.60
C VAL A 112 -9.10 -16.41 -18.20
N ILE A 113 -9.23 -16.62 -16.90
CA ILE A 113 -9.89 -17.80 -16.33
C ILE A 113 -11.35 -17.45 -16.05
N GLN A 114 -12.29 -18.12 -16.73
CA GLN A 114 -13.72 -17.91 -16.48
C GLN A 114 -14.21 -18.62 -15.21
N ASN A 115 -13.73 -19.85 -14.97
CA ASN A 115 -14.11 -20.66 -13.81
C ASN A 115 -12.86 -20.97 -12.99
N PRO A 116 -12.51 -20.12 -12.00
CA PRO A 116 -11.32 -20.33 -11.19
C PRO A 116 -11.42 -21.60 -10.34
N SER A 117 -10.57 -22.58 -10.63
CA SER A 117 -10.43 -23.84 -9.89
C SER A 117 -9.00 -24.03 -9.36
N ASP A 118 -8.80 -25.10 -8.59
CA ASP A 118 -7.48 -25.57 -8.14
C ASP A 118 -6.66 -24.49 -7.43
N GLU A 119 -5.50 -24.11 -7.96
CA GLU A 119 -4.63 -23.08 -7.40
C GLU A 119 -5.23 -21.68 -7.48
N PHE A 120 -6.11 -21.45 -8.47
CA PHE A 120 -6.81 -20.19 -8.68
C PHE A 120 -8.16 -20.13 -7.97
N ALA A 121 -8.53 -21.15 -7.20
CA ALA A 121 -9.77 -21.15 -6.43
C ALA A 121 -9.92 -19.90 -5.55
N THR A 122 -11.16 -19.54 -5.24
CA THR A 122 -11.54 -18.33 -4.51
C THR A 122 -10.78 -18.14 -3.20
N ASP A 123 -10.44 -19.21 -2.50
CA ASP A 123 -9.75 -19.22 -1.22
C ASP A 123 -8.23 -19.45 -1.30
N LYS A 124 -7.68 -19.76 -2.49
CA LYS A 124 -6.27 -20.15 -2.64
C LYS A 124 -5.38 -19.06 -3.22
N ALA A 125 -5.77 -18.41 -4.30
CA ALA A 125 -4.95 -17.37 -4.92
C ALA A 125 -5.10 -16.01 -4.23
N LEU A 126 -3.99 -15.24 -4.15
CA LEU A 126 -4.04 -13.82 -3.83
C LEU A 126 -4.71 -13.09 -5.00
N ARG A 127 -5.71 -12.26 -4.70
CA ARG A 127 -6.37 -11.43 -5.72
C ARG A 127 -6.08 -9.96 -5.49
N VAL A 128 -5.67 -9.29 -6.56
CA VAL A 128 -5.42 -7.85 -6.60
C VAL A 128 -6.62 -7.19 -7.28
N TYR A 129 -7.15 -6.15 -6.66
CA TYR A 129 -8.29 -5.38 -7.16
C TYR A 129 -7.95 -3.90 -7.19
N THR A 130 -8.69 -3.13 -7.99
CA THR A 130 -8.48 -1.68 -8.12
C THR A 130 -9.06 -0.90 -6.94
N THR A 131 -10.09 -1.42 -6.26
CA THR A 131 -10.76 -0.73 -5.16
C THR A 131 -10.84 -1.58 -3.90
N ASN A 132 -10.77 -0.91 -2.74
CA ASN A 132 -10.98 -1.55 -1.44
C ASN A 132 -12.36 -2.20 -1.32
N GLN A 133 -13.39 -1.66 -1.98
CA GLN A 133 -14.72 -2.26 -1.99
C GLN A 133 -14.71 -3.65 -2.65
N GLN A 134 -14.03 -3.81 -3.78
CA GLN A 134 -13.89 -5.13 -4.42
C GLN A 134 -13.08 -6.10 -3.57
N VAL A 135 -12.00 -5.63 -2.93
CA VAL A 135 -11.23 -6.43 -1.96
C VAL A 135 -12.14 -6.91 -0.82
N ASN A 136 -12.92 -6.01 -0.24
CA ASN A 136 -13.83 -6.33 0.87
C ASN A 136 -14.92 -7.32 0.44
N ASN A 137 -15.51 -7.13 -0.74
CA ASN A 137 -16.51 -8.05 -1.29
C ASN A 137 -15.91 -9.45 -1.51
N HIS A 138 -14.69 -9.55 -2.03
CA HIS A 138 -14.01 -10.82 -2.22
C HIS A 138 -13.71 -11.51 -0.87
N ASN A 139 -13.16 -10.77 0.09
CA ASN A 139 -12.87 -11.30 1.43
C ASN A 139 -14.14 -11.78 2.14
N ALA A 140 -15.26 -11.05 1.99
CA ALA A 140 -16.56 -11.47 2.50
C ALA A 140 -17.08 -12.75 1.82
N ALA A 141 -16.89 -12.89 0.50
CA ALA A 141 -17.23 -14.10 -0.23
C ALA A 141 -16.42 -15.32 0.25
N VAL A 142 -15.12 -15.14 0.51
CA VAL A 142 -14.26 -16.19 1.10
C VAL A 142 -14.76 -16.56 2.50
N LEU A 143 -15.06 -15.59 3.37
CA LEU A 143 -15.63 -15.85 4.69
C LEU A 143 -16.94 -16.65 4.62
N ASN A 144 -17.85 -16.26 3.73
CA ASN A 144 -19.11 -16.97 3.52
C ASN A 144 -18.90 -18.39 2.99
N LEU A 145 -17.92 -18.61 2.11
CA LEU A 145 -17.56 -19.94 1.63
C LEU A 145 -17.17 -20.87 2.79
N PHE A 146 -16.31 -20.42 3.70
CA PHE A 146 -15.90 -21.21 4.86
C PHE A 146 -17.03 -21.37 5.89
N ARG A 147 -17.85 -20.34 6.09
CA ARG A 147 -19.07 -20.44 6.91
C ARG A 147 -20.00 -21.55 6.39
N ASN A 148 -20.22 -21.62 5.08
CA ASN A 148 -21.06 -22.65 4.45
C ASN A 148 -20.43 -24.06 4.48
N LYS A 149 -19.10 -24.15 4.50
CA LYS A 149 -18.36 -25.42 4.73
C LYS A 149 -18.42 -25.90 6.19
N GLY A 150 -19.05 -25.15 7.10
CA GLY A 150 -19.14 -25.49 8.51
C GLY A 150 -17.93 -25.07 9.35
N SER A 151 -17.04 -24.23 8.81
CA SER A 151 -15.93 -23.68 9.59
C SER A 151 -16.45 -22.73 10.68
N ARG A 152 -15.89 -22.85 11.89
CA ARG A 152 -16.19 -21.93 12.99
C ARG A 152 -15.61 -20.55 12.68
N ILE A 153 -16.49 -19.56 12.60
CA ILE A 153 -16.10 -18.14 12.47
C ILE A 153 -15.97 -17.53 13.85
N TYR A 154 -14.86 -16.85 14.10
CA TYR A 154 -14.62 -16.06 15.30
C TYR A 154 -14.81 -14.59 14.96
N THR A 155 -15.58 -13.89 15.79
CA THR A 155 -15.84 -12.46 15.64
C THR A 155 -15.12 -11.71 16.75
N ILE A 156 -14.19 -10.84 16.35
CA ILE A 156 -13.44 -9.97 17.25
C ILE A 156 -14.01 -8.56 17.09
N LYS A 157 -14.51 -7.98 18.19
CA LYS A 157 -15.01 -6.61 18.22
C LYS A 157 -13.92 -5.68 18.74
N ALA A 158 -13.74 -4.54 18.10
CA ALA A 158 -12.86 -3.49 18.58
C ALA A 158 -13.33 -2.97 19.94
N GLN A 159 -12.36 -2.55 20.76
CA GLN A 159 -12.62 -1.86 22.03
C GLN A 159 -12.09 -0.44 21.89
N ASP A 160 -13.00 0.51 21.73
CA ASP A 160 -12.66 1.91 21.54
C ASP A 160 -12.82 2.65 22.87
N GLN A 161 -11.81 3.44 23.23
CA GLN A 161 -11.81 4.25 24.45
C GLN A 161 -11.42 5.69 24.11
N LEU A 162 -12.14 6.66 24.69
CA LEU A 162 -11.75 8.06 24.62
C LEU A 162 -10.77 8.35 25.75
N ILE A 163 -9.55 8.74 25.40
CA ILE A 163 -8.54 9.22 26.33
C ILE A 163 -8.61 10.75 26.30
N ASP A 164 -8.67 11.39 27.48
CA ASP A 164 -8.75 12.86 27.67
C ASP A 164 -10.02 13.56 27.14
N ALA A 165 -11.20 13.00 27.42
CA ALA A 165 -12.45 13.72 27.19
C ALA A 165 -12.58 14.91 28.16
N THR A 166 -12.38 16.14 27.67
CA THR A 166 -12.68 17.40 28.38
C THR A 166 -14.18 17.63 28.61
N ARG A 167 -15.05 16.72 28.15
CA ARG A 167 -16.51 16.79 28.28
C ARG A 167 -17.03 15.52 28.97
N ASN A 168 -18.01 15.69 29.87
CA ASN A 168 -18.69 14.62 30.61
C ASN A 168 -19.01 13.42 29.69
N THR A 169 -18.41 12.29 30.03
CA THR A 169 -18.45 11.02 29.28
C THR A 169 -19.80 10.31 29.33
N ASP A 170 -20.67 10.66 30.28
CA ASP A 170 -21.90 9.92 30.57
C ASP A 170 -23.02 10.12 29.52
N THR A 171 -22.90 11.12 28.64
CA THR A 171 -23.90 11.43 27.60
C THR A 171 -23.42 11.21 26.17
N LEU A 172 -22.18 10.74 25.97
CA LEU A 172 -21.60 10.63 24.64
C LEU A 172 -21.79 9.22 24.07
N ASN A 173 -22.61 9.12 23.02
CA ASN A 173 -22.72 7.90 22.26
C ASN A 173 -21.45 7.72 21.42
N LEU A 174 -20.53 6.86 21.89
CA LEU A 174 -19.24 6.58 21.25
C LEU A 174 -19.39 6.21 19.77
N ALA A 175 -20.48 5.54 19.38
CA ALA A 175 -20.75 5.13 18.01
C ALA A 175 -20.92 6.32 17.03
N ASN A 176 -21.25 7.51 17.54
CA ASN A 176 -21.36 8.73 16.73
C ASN A 176 -20.04 9.52 16.66
N ILE A 177 -19.06 9.18 17.51
CA ILE A 177 -17.78 9.87 17.62
C ILE A 177 -16.70 9.12 16.83
N ILE A 178 -16.72 7.79 16.92
CA ILE A 178 -15.74 6.93 16.27
C ILE A 178 -16.06 6.89 14.77
N PRO A 179 -15.12 7.31 13.91
CA PRO A 179 -15.34 7.26 12.47
C PRO A 179 -15.57 5.82 12.00
N THR A 180 -16.54 5.64 11.10
CA THR A 180 -16.76 4.36 10.40
C THR A 180 -15.73 4.11 9.30
N ASP A 181 -15.04 5.15 8.85
CA ASP A 181 -13.97 5.05 7.85
C ASP A 181 -12.71 4.46 8.49
N ILE A 182 -12.34 3.26 8.03
CA ILE A 182 -11.17 2.51 8.49
C ILE A 182 -9.85 3.28 8.35
N ASN A 183 -9.76 4.24 7.43
CA ASN A 183 -8.58 5.08 7.25
C ASN A 183 -8.39 6.09 8.40
N LYS A 184 -9.47 6.36 9.15
CA LYS A 184 -9.46 7.22 10.33
C LYS A 184 -9.32 6.44 11.65
N THR A 185 -9.28 5.11 11.58
CA THR A 185 -9.11 4.21 12.73
C THR A 185 -7.79 3.42 12.65
N GLY A 186 -6.76 4.01 12.03
CA GLY A 186 -5.45 3.36 11.88
C GLY A 186 -5.47 2.10 11.02
N GLY A 187 -6.48 1.93 10.17
CA GLY A 187 -6.60 0.76 9.30
C GLY A 187 -7.23 -0.46 9.97
N LEU A 188 -7.84 -0.31 11.16
CA LEU A 188 -8.47 -1.39 11.92
C LEU A 188 -10.00 -1.35 11.82
N PRO A 189 -10.67 -2.47 11.49
CA PRO A 189 -12.12 -2.53 11.44
C PRO A 189 -12.73 -2.61 12.84
N SER A 190 -13.96 -2.12 13.00
CA SER A 190 -14.73 -2.24 14.25
C SER A 190 -15.11 -3.68 14.59
N VAL A 191 -15.24 -4.53 13.57
CA VAL A 191 -15.49 -5.96 13.69
C VAL A 191 -14.60 -6.69 12.70
N LEU A 192 -13.86 -7.68 13.19
CA LEU A 192 -13.04 -8.57 12.38
C LEU A 192 -13.57 -10.00 12.51
N GLU A 193 -13.97 -10.59 11.39
CA GLU A 193 -14.35 -12.01 11.30
C GLU A 193 -13.17 -12.83 10.76
N ILE A 194 -12.81 -13.91 11.46
CA ILE A 194 -11.71 -14.82 11.09
C ILE A 194 -12.08 -16.29 11.30
N PHE A 195 -11.29 -17.18 10.72
CA PHE A 195 -11.39 -18.63 10.93
C PHE A 195 -9.99 -19.25 10.90
N VAL A 196 -9.85 -20.49 11.41
CA VAL A 196 -8.57 -21.23 11.36
C VAL A 196 -8.20 -21.52 9.91
N GLY A 197 -7.01 -21.14 9.48
CA GLY A 197 -6.55 -21.20 8.09
C GLY A 197 -6.79 -19.93 7.27
N ALA A 198 -7.38 -18.88 7.85
CA ALA A 198 -7.57 -17.62 7.16
C ALA A 198 -6.22 -16.94 6.84
N LYS A 199 -6.09 -16.42 5.61
CA LYS A 199 -4.96 -15.58 5.20
C LYS A 199 -5.19 -14.16 5.69
N LEU A 200 -4.22 -13.62 6.43
CA LEU A 200 -4.24 -12.31 7.03
C LEU A 200 -3.05 -11.47 6.57
N MET A 201 -3.20 -10.16 6.72
CA MET A 201 -2.12 -9.19 6.50
C MET A 201 -2.01 -8.30 7.73
N LEU A 202 -0.79 -8.15 8.26
CA LEU A 202 -0.55 -7.23 9.36
C LEU A 202 -0.73 -5.77 8.90
N ARG A 203 -1.45 -4.98 9.71
CA ARG A 203 -1.77 -3.56 9.44
C ARG A 203 -0.93 -2.58 10.27
N SER A 204 -0.04 -3.09 11.11
CA SER A 204 0.90 -2.30 11.89
C SER A 204 2.19 -3.09 12.11
N ASN A 205 3.26 -2.37 12.45
CA ASN A 205 4.49 -2.99 12.94
C ASN A 205 4.28 -3.42 14.39
N ILE A 206 4.56 -4.69 14.68
CA ILE A 206 4.47 -5.25 16.05
C ILE A 206 5.88 -5.49 16.58
N ASP A 207 6.69 -6.21 15.82
CA ASP A 207 8.07 -6.55 16.21
C ASP A 207 8.93 -6.73 14.95
N VAL A 208 9.80 -5.76 14.70
CA VAL A 208 10.67 -5.74 13.52
C VAL A 208 11.70 -6.87 13.59
N THR A 209 12.16 -7.24 14.78
CA THR A 209 13.19 -8.28 14.96
C THR A 209 12.66 -9.67 14.64
N LYS A 210 11.35 -9.90 14.85
CA LYS A 210 10.65 -11.14 14.50
C LYS A 210 9.99 -11.10 13.12
N GLY A 211 10.24 -10.05 12.33
CA GLY A 211 9.63 -9.86 11.01
C GLY A 211 8.11 -9.64 11.05
N LEU A 212 7.54 -9.24 12.19
CA LEU A 212 6.13 -8.88 12.34
C LEU A 212 5.94 -7.41 11.95
N ILE A 213 6.03 -7.15 10.65
CA ILE A 213 5.94 -5.81 10.06
C ILE A 213 4.68 -5.63 9.21
N LEU A 214 4.32 -4.37 8.99
CA LEU A 214 3.22 -3.95 8.11
C LEU A 214 3.27 -4.70 6.76
N ASN A 215 2.11 -5.10 6.27
CA ASN A 215 1.90 -5.84 5.01
C ASN A 215 2.47 -7.26 4.97
N SER A 216 2.96 -7.79 6.09
CA SER A 216 3.41 -9.20 6.14
C SER A 216 2.21 -10.16 6.04
N PRO A 217 2.18 -11.09 5.06
CA PRO A 217 1.14 -12.11 4.97
C PRO A 217 1.32 -13.17 6.06
N ARG A 218 0.21 -13.62 6.63
CA ARG A 218 0.15 -14.62 7.70
C ARG A 218 -1.02 -15.58 7.45
N THR A 219 -0.94 -16.76 8.05
CA THR A 219 -2.04 -17.72 8.10
C THR A 219 -2.30 -18.04 9.57
N LEU A 220 -3.57 -18.00 9.97
CA LEU A 220 -4.03 -18.39 11.31
C LEU A 220 -4.06 -19.90 11.50
#